data_AF-A0A7W4LS47-F1
#
_entry.id   AF-A0A7W4LS47-F1
#
_cell.length_a   1.000
_cell.length_b   1.000
_cell.length_c   1.000
_cell.angle_alpha   90.00
_cell.angle_beta   90.00
_cell.angle_gamma   90.00
#
_symmetry.space_group_name_H-M   'P 1'
#
loop_
_entity.id
_entity.type
_entity.pdbx_description
1 polymer ?
#
loop_
_entity_poly.entity_id
_entity_poly.type
_entity_poly.pdbx_seq_one_letter_code
_entity_poly.pdbx_strand_id
1 'polypeptide(L)'
;MIAAAKRFLKDCADKSYLEALILFIQDEQRHAGELEIFMNRHNIPKLEKHWVDQVFRRLRRFASLEQSITVLLTAEIIAAVYYDALKNVTGSVCLRSICGQILIDEEKHIEFQAEALHKFGRRRLKITNTCAVFSRFILLTGTLPVVWLYHRKVLKAGGKHFFVYLKEAYQEYVRAETLINT
;
A
#
# COMPACT_ATOMS: atom_id res chain seq x y z
N MET A 1 7.50 -12.31 -2.21
CA MET A 1 7.56 -11.70 -0.87
C MET A 1 7.76 -12.76 0.21
N ILE A 2 7.08 -13.91 0.12
CA ILE A 2 7.21 -15.04 1.06
C ILE A 2 8.67 -15.46 1.35
N ALA A 3 9.56 -15.57 0.35
CA ALA A 3 10.96 -15.94 0.60
C ALA A 3 11.77 -14.84 1.33
N ALA A 4 11.42 -13.56 1.14
CA ALA A 4 12.05 -12.46 1.87
C ALA A 4 11.47 -12.32 3.27
N ALA A 5 10.15 -12.48 3.42
CA ALA A 5 9.50 -12.63 4.72
C ALA A 5 10.17 -13.76 5.53
N LYS A 6 10.30 -14.96 4.96
CA LYS A 6 10.97 -16.11 5.59
C LYS A 6 12.45 -15.83 5.94
N ARG A 7 13.17 -15.09 5.11
CA ARG A 7 14.58 -14.73 5.36
C ARG A 7 14.71 -13.67 6.46
N PHE A 8 13.80 -12.70 6.52
CA PHE A 8 13.71 -11.70 7.60
C PHE A 8 13.30 -12.30 8.94
N LEU A 9 12.46 -13.35 8.92
CA LEU A 9 11.95 -14.01 10.11
C LEU A 9 12.88 -15.06 10.72
N LYS A 10 13.99 -15.38 10.04
CA LYS A 10 15.08 -16.10 10.68
C LYS A 10 15.70 -15.28 11.84
N ASP A 11 15.56 -13.95 11.77
CA ASP A 11 16.10 -12.99 12.73
C ASP A 11 15.02 -12.33 13.62
N CYS A 12 13.72 -12.50 13.30
CA CYS A 12 12.59 -11.96 14.05
C CYS A 12 11.87 -13.09 14.81
N ALA A 13 11.92 -13.05 16.15
CA ALA A 13 11.37 -14.07 17.03
C ALA A 13 9.83 -14.10 17.14
N ASP A 14 9.10 -13.27 16.38
CA ASP A 14 7.65 -13.12 16.49
C ASP A 14 6.91 -13.93 15.41
N LYS A 15 6.51 -15.15 15.78
CA LYS A 15 5.76 -16.06 14.90
C LYS A 15 4.39 -15.52 14.51
N SER A 16 3.74 -14.74 15.38
CA SER A 16 2.41 -14.18 15.12
C SER A 16 2.45 -13.13 14.00
N TYR A 17 3.52 -12.33 13.92
CA TYR A 17 3.70 -11.38 12.82
C TYR A 17 3.89 -12.09 11.46
N LEU A 18 4.58 -13.23 11.43
CA LEU A 18 4.75 -14.02 10.21
C LEU A 18 3.40 -14.54 9.69
N GLU A 19 2.57 -15.07 10.58
CA GLU A 19 1.26 -15.59 10.22
C GLU A 19 0.37 -14.48 9.65
N ALA A 20 0.34 -13.32 10.32
CA ALA A 20 -0.38 -12.15 9.82
C ALA A 20 0.14 -11.67 8.45
N LEU A 21 1.46 -11.66 8.24
CA LEU A 21 2.05 -11.28 6.96
C LEU A 21 1.73 -12.29 5.83
N ILE A 22 1.59 -13.58 6.16
CA ILE A 22 1.14 -14.58 5.18
C ILE A 22 -0.31 -14.32 4.77
N LEU A 23 -1.19 -14.05 5.75
CA LEU A 23 -2.60 -13.75 5.51
C LEU A 23 -2.74 -12.49 4.65
N PHE A 24 -2.01 -11.42 4.98
CA PHE A 24 -1.91 -10.21 4.17
C PHE A 24 -1.55 -10.51 2.71
N ILE A 25 -0.51 -11.33 2.46
CA ILE A 25 -0.11 -11.70 1.09
C ILE A 25 -1.23 -12.46 0.36
N GLN A 26 -2.00 -13.28 1.07
CA GLN A 26 -3.13 -14.01 0.49
C GLN A 26 -4.28 -13.06 0.11
N ASP A 27 -4.56 -12.04 0.93
CA ASP A 27 -5.56 -11.02 0.61
C ASP A 27 -5.16 -10.19 -0.61
N GLU A 28 -3.90 -9.74 -0.70
CA GLU A 28 -3.38 -9.04 -1.88
C GLU A 28 -3.47 -9.89 -3.16
N GLN A 29 -3.20 -11.20 -3.04
CA GLN A 29 -3.36 -12.14 -4.16
C GLN A 29 -4.82 -12.31 -4.56
N ARG A 30 -5.74 -12.29 -3.60
CA ARG A 30 -7.18 -12.35 -3.86
C ARG A 30 -7.64 -11.10 -4.60
N HIS A 31 -7.25 -9.90 -4.17
CA HIS A 31 -7.58 -8.65 -4.86
C HIS A 31 -7.12 -8.67 -6.33
N ALA A 32 -5.87 -9.06 -6.56
CA ALA A 32 -5.32 -9.18 -7.90
C ALA A 32 -6.09 -10.21 -8.75
N GLY A 33 -6.47 -11.34 -8.15
CA GLY A 33 -7.26 -12.38 -8.81
C GLY A 33 -8.68 -11.93 -9.17
N GLU A 34 -9.36 -11.22 -8.28
CA GLU A 34 -10.71 -10.68 -8.52
C GLU A 34 -10.70 -9.65 -9.66
N LEU A 35 -9.72 -8.74 -9.65
CA LEU A 35 -9.53 -7.77 -10.73
C LEU A 35 -9.17 -8.45 -12.05
N GLU A 36 -8.32 -9.47 -12.02
CA GLU A 36 -7.98 -10.25 -13.21
C GLU A 36 -9.21 -10.93 -13.84
N ILE A 37 -10.06 -11.58 -13.02
CA ILE A 37 -11.29 -12.22 -13.50
C ILE A 37 -12.20 -11.16 -14.14
N PHE A 38 -12.35 -10.00 -13.51
CA PHE A 38 -13.12 -8.88 -14.05
C PHE A 38 -12.57 -8.40 -15.40
N MET A 39 -11.25 -8.15 -15.48
CA MET A 39 -10.59 -7.68 -16.69
C MET A 39 -10.73 -8.69 -17.84
N ASN A 40 -10.50 -9.98 -17.58
CA ASN A 40 -10.61 -11.03 -18.58
C ASN A 40 -12.04 -11.14 -19.13
N ARG A 41 -13.06 -11.04 -18.27
CA ARG A 41 -14.47 -11.08 -18.68
C ARG A 41 -14.85 -9.90 -19.58
N HIS A 42 -14.19 -8.76 -19.42
CA HIS A 42 -14.43 -7.54 -20.19
C HIS A 42 -13.40 -7.29 -21.31
N ASN A 43 -12.54 -8.28 -21.61
CA ASN A 43 -11.46 -8.17 -22.59
C ASN A 43 -10.56 -6.93 -22.37
N ILE A 44 -10.35 -6.54 -21.12
CA ILE A 44 -9.46 -5.43 -20.76
C ILE A 44 -8.04 -6.00 -20.68
N PRO A 45 -7.08 -5.48 -21.48
CA PRO A 45 -5.71 -5.96 -21.44
C PRO A 45 -5.06 -5.62 -20.09
N LYS A 46 -4.28 -6.56 -19.57
CA LYS A 46 -3.39 -6.30 -18.43
C LYS A 46 -2.28 -5.36 -18.89
N LEU A 47 -1.80 -4.48 -18.01
CA LEU A 47 -0.54 -3.79 -18.30
C LEU A 47 0.61 -4.80 -18.32
N GLU A 48 1.41 -4.76 -19.37
CA GLU A 48 2.62 -5.57 -19.47
C GLU A 48 3.64 -5.16 -18.39
N LYS A 49 4.39 -6.16 -17.88
CA LYS A 49 5.39 -6.11 -16.81
C LYS A 49 5.88 -4.70 -16.47
N HIS A 50 5.36 -4.16 -15.38
CA HIS A 50 5.69 -2.83 -14.92
C HIS A 50 7.10 -2.72 -14.32
N TRP A 51 7.66 -1.51 -14.41
CA TRP A 51 8.79 -1.05 -13.60
C TRP A 51 8.57 -1.27 -12.08
N VAL A 52 7.31 -1.31 -11.64
CA VAL A 52 6.88 -1.67 -10.28
C VAL A 52 7.43 -3.05 -9.86
N ASP A 53 7.48 -4.03 -10.76
CA ASP A 53 8.09 -5.33 -10.47
C ASP A 53 9.60 -5.22 -10.22
N GLN A 54 10.29 -4.30 -10.90
CA GLN A 54 11.71 -4.04 -10.67
C GLN A 54 11.93 -3.39 -9.30
N VAL A 55 11.06 -2.47 -8.91
CA VAL A 55 11.08 -1.84 -7.58
C VAL A 55 10.89 -2.88 -6.49
N PHE A 56 9.85 -3.73 -6.59
CA PHE A 56 9.63 -4.81 -5.63
C PHE A 56 10.77 -5.84 -5.60
N ARG A 57 11.40 -6.14 -6.74
CA ARG A 57 12.60 -6.99 -6.78
C ARG A 57 13.79 -6.35 -6.08
N ARG A 58 13.98 -5.03 -6.21
CA ARG A 58 15.10 -4.30 -5.60
C ARG A 58 14.91 -4.14 -4.10
N LEU A 59 13.69 -3.80 -3.66
CA LEU A 59 13.30 -3.78 -2.25
C LEU A 59 13.58 -5.12 -1.59
N ARG A 60 13.23 -6.23 -2.27
CA ARG A 60 13.47 -7.58 -1.77
C ARG A 60 14.95 -7.92 -1.54
N ARG A 61 15.87 -7.27 -2.25
CA ARG A 61 17.31 -7.57 -2.18
C ARG A 61 18.07 -6.64 -1.24
N PHE A 62 17.63 -5.39 -1.09
CA PHE A 62 18.43 -4.34 -0.48
C PHE A 62 17.72 -3.53 0.62
N ALA A 63 16.40 -3.66 0.79
CA ALA A 63 15.67 -2.93 1.82
C ALA A 63 15.63 -3.71 3.14
N SER A 64 15.64 -2.99 4.27
CA SER A 64 15.30 -3.56 5.57
C SER A 64 13.80 -3.93 5.63
N LEU A 65 13.41 -4.69 6.66
CA LEU A 65 12.00 -5.06 6.87
C LEU A 65 11.13 -3.81 7.06
N GLU A 66 11.56 -2.89 7.91
CA GLU A 66 10.88 -1.62 8.14
C GLU A 66 10.75 -0.78 6.85
N GLN A 67 11.79 -0.73 6.02
CA GLN A 67 11.72 -0.05 4.72
C GLN A 67 10.73 -0.74 3.79
N SER A 68 10.67 -2.08 3.82
CA SER A 68 9.69 -2.83 3.04
C SER A 68 8.27 -2.55 3.49
N ILE A 69 8.02 -2.54 4.81
CA ILE A 69 6.73 -2.18 5.42
C ILE A 69 6.35 -0.74 5.10
N THR A 70 7.31 0.18 5.16
CA THR A 70 7.11 1.60 4.79
C THR A 70 6.64 1.74 3.34
N VAL A 71 7.20 0.96 2.42
CA VAL A 71 6.74 0.96 1.02
C VAL A 71 5.34 0.36 0.90
N LEU A 72 5.04 -0.73 1.60
CA LEU A 72 3.70 -1.33 1.61
C LEU A 72 2.67 -0.32 2.13
N LEU A 73 2.90 0.29 3.29
CA LEU A 73 2.03 1.33 3.85
C LEU A 73 1.80 2.48 2.86
N THR A 74 2.83 2.90 2.14
CA THR A 74 2.70 3.93 1.10
C THR A 74 1.80 3.46 -0.06
N ALA A 75 1.92 2.19 -0.46
CA ALA A 75 1.05 1.60 -1.46
C ALA A 75 -0.41 1.55 -0.99
N GLU A 76 -0.68 1.13 0.25
CA GLU A 76 -2.05 1.03 0.79
C GLU A 76 -2.73 2.39 0.87
N ILE A 77 -2.01 3.42 1.31
CA ILE A 77 -2.51 4.81 1.35
C ILE A 77 -2.92 5.26 -0.06
N ILE A 78 -2.09 4.98 -1.06
CA ILE A 78 -2.37 5.35 -2.45
C ILE A 78 -3.51 4.52 -3.01
N ALA A 79 -3.56 3.23 -2.69
CA ALA A 79 -4.61 2.30 -3.11
C ALA A 79 -5.97 2.73 -2.55
N ALA A 80 -6.05 3.11 -1.28
CA ALA A 80 -7.27 3.62 -0.66
C ALA A 80 -7.86 4.82 -1.44
N VAL A 81 -7.03 5.81 -1.77
CA VAL A 81 -7.48 6.99 -2.54
C VAL A 81 -7.83 6.61 -3.99
N TYR A 82 -7.06 5.72 -4.61
CA TYR A 82 -7.28 5.31 -5.99
C TYR A 82 -8.56 4.49 -6.16
N TYR A 83 -8.79 3.49 -5.30
CA TYR A 83 -9.96 2.62 -5.39
C TYR A 83 -11.24 3.35 -4.98
N ASP A 84 -11.17 4.35 -4.09
CA ASP A 84 -12.31 5.24 -3.85
C ASP A 84 -12.69 6.01 -5.13
N ALA A 85 -11.70 6.61 -5.81
CA ALA A 85 -11.95 7.29 -7.09
C ALA A 85 -12.54 6.33 -8.15
N LEU A 86 -11.97 5.13 -8.26
CA LEU A 86 -12.40 4.12 -9.23
C LEU A 86 -13.83 3.63 -8.92
N LYS A 87 -14.15 3.40 -7.65
CA LYS A 87 -15.48 3.01 -7.17
C LYS A 87 -16.54 4.05 -7.52
N ASN A 88 -16.19 5.33 -7.41
CA ASN A 88 -17.11 6.45 -7.65
C ASN A 88 -17.36 6.71 -9.13
N VAL A 89 -16.39 6.42 -10.00
CA VAL A 89 -16.53 6.63 -11.45
C VAL A 89 -17.03 5.40 -12.21
N THR A 90 -16.84 4.18 -11.67
CA THR A 90 -17.22 2.97 -12.40
C THR A 90 -18.74 2.81 -12.53
N GLY A 91 -19.18 2.54 -13.76
CA GLY A 91 -20.56 2.14 -14.06
C GLY A 91 -20.85 0.67 -13.79
N SER A 92 -19.83 -0.16 -13.51
CA SER A 92 -20.00 -1.59 -13.26
C SER A 92 -20.31 -1.87 -11.79
N VAL A 93 -21.45 -2.49 -11.53
CA VAL A 93 -21.84 -2.95 -10.18
C VAL A 93 -20.82 -3.94 -9.61
N CYS A 94 -20.31 -4.85 -10.45
CA CYS A 94 -19.29 -5.81 -10.06
C CYS A 94 -17.98 -5.11 -9.66
N LEU A 95 -17.47 -4.18 -10.49
CA LEU A 95 -16.23 -3.46 -10.16
C LEU A 95 -16.41 -2.58 -8.93
N ARG A 96 -17.58 -1.97 -8.74
CA ARG A 96 -17.87 -1.18 -7.54
C ARG A 96 -17.82 -2.04 -6.27
N SER A 97 -18.33 -3.27 -6.34
CA SER A 97 -18.26 -4.24 -5.24
C SER A 97 -16.82 -4.65 -4.93
N ILE A 98 -16.02 -4.93 -5.97
CA ILE A 98 -14.59 -5.27 -5.82
C ILE A 98 -13.85 -4.11 -5.15
N CYS A 99 -13.99 -2.88 -5.66
CA CYS A 99 -13.37 -1.70 -5.04
C CYS A 99 -13.84 -1.51 -3.59
N GLY A 100 -15.12 -1.77 -3.30
CA GLY A 100 -15.65 -1.68 -1.94
C GLY A 100 -14.98 -2.66 -0.98
N GLN A 101 -14.77 -3.91 -1.41
CA GLN A 101 -14.08 -4.90 -0.60
C GLN A 101 -12.60 -4.54 -0.42
N ILE A 102 -11.91 -4.13 -1.49
CA ILE A 102 -10.52 -3.68 -1.42
C ILE A 102 -10.38 -2.56 -0.40
N LEU A 103 -11.22 -1.52 -0.44
CA LEU A 103 -11.15 -0.40 0.51
C LEU A 103 -11.26 -0.82 1.98
N ILE A 104 -12.11 -1.81 2.29
CA ILE A 104 -12.23 -2.36 3.65
C ILE A 104 -10.95 -3.08 4.06
N ASP A 105 -10.32 -3.78 3.13
CA ASP A 105 -9.09 -4.52 3.39
C ASP A 105 -7.89 -3.55 3.54
N GLU A 106 -7.80 -2.51 2.70
CA GLU A 106 -6.77 -1.47 2.78
C GLU A 106 -6.76 -0.75 4.14
N GLU A 107 -7.93 -0.49 4.71
CA GLU A 107 -8.04 0.12 6.04
C GLU A 107 -7.34 -0.74 7.11
N LYS A 108 -7.59 -2.06 7.10
CA LYS A 108 -6.95 -3.02 8.00
C LYS A 108 -5.46 -3.19 7.69
N HIS A 109 -5.07 -3.13 6.43
CA HIS A 109 -3.68 -3.22 6.02
C HIS A 109 -2.88 -2.02 6.54
N ILE A 110 -3.42 -0.80 6.45
CA ILE A 110 -2.82 0.41 7.02
C ILE A 110 -2.60 0.25 8.53
N GLU A 111 -3.60 -0.23 9.27
CA GLU A 111 -3.50 -0.49 10.71
C GLU A 111 -2.42 -1.53 11.02
N PHE A 112 -2.42 -2.65 10.30
CA PHE A 112 -1.44 -3.72 10.46
C PHE A 112 0.01 -3.23 10.23
N GLN A 113 0.24 -2.48 9.15
CA GLN A 113 1.58 -1.93 8.87
C GLN A 113 1.97 -0.84 9.88
N ALA A 114 1.03 -0.02 10.32
CA ALA A 114 1.27 0.99 11.35
C ALA A 114 1.69 0.35 12.69
N GLU A 115 1.01 -0.70 13.12
CA GLU A 115 1.37 -1.45 14.34
C GLU A 115 2.76 -2.09 14.22
N ALA A 116 3.09 -2.65 13.05
CA ALA A 116 4.40 -3.21 12.79
C ALA A 116 5.51 -2.14 12.92
N LEU A 117 5.32 -0.96 12.31
CA LEU A 117 6.26 0.16 12.42
C LEU A 117 6.38 0.72 13.84
N HIS A 118 5.27 0.78 14.58
CA HIS A 118 5.29 1.16 16.00
C HIS A 118 6.21 0.24 16.81
N LYS A 119 6.08 -1.08 16.63
CA LYS A 119 6.94 -2.08 17.29
C LYS A 119 8.43 -1.88 16.95
N PHE A 120 8.77 -1.53 15.70
CA PHE A 120 10.15 -1.20 15.32
C PHE A 120 10.67 0.08 15.99
N GLY A 121 9.81 1.08 16.20
CA GLY A 121 10.16 2.35 16.83
C GLY A 121 10.39 2.28 18.34
N ARG A 122 9.74 1.33 19.05
CA ARG A 122 9.75 1.23 20.53
C ARG A 122 11.13 1.09 21.17
N ARG A 123 12.09 0.46 20.50
CA ARG A 123 13.43 0.15 21.07
C ARG A 123 14.56 1.02 20.52
N ARG A 124 14.24 2.06 19.75
CA ARG A 124 15.23 2.87 19.02
C ARG A 124 15.45 4.25 19.64
N LEU A 125 16.62 4.80 19.32
CA LEU A 125 16.95 6.19 19.65
C LEU A 125 15.99 7.14 18.93
N LYS A 126 15.63 8.24 19.60
CA LYS A 126 14.70 9.26 19.06
C LYS A 126 15.12 9.76 17.66
N ILE A 127 16.42 9.95 17.43
CA ILE A 127 16.94 10.43 16.14
C ILE A 127 16.65 9.46 14.99
N THR A 128 16.75 8.16 15.23
CA THR A 128 16.44 7.13 14.24
C THR A 128 14.95 7.12 13.92
N ASN A 129 14.09 7.34 14.92
CA ASN A 129 12.65 7.47 14.70
C ASN A 129 12.31 8.74 13.91
N THR A 130 12.97 9.87 14.18
CA THR A 130 12.82 11.09 13.36
C THR A 130 13.25 10.87 11.92
N CYS A 131 14.38 10.20 11.68
CA CYS A 131 14.80 9.83 10.33
C CYS A 131 13.80 8.90 9.64
N ALA A 132 13.21 7.95 10.37
CA ALA A 132 12.20 7.05 9.84
C ALA A 132 10.94 7.81 9.41
N VAL A 133 10.41 8.72 10.25
CA VAL A 133 9.28 9.60 9.90
C VAL A 133 9.59 10.42 8.64
N PHE A 134 10.78 11.03 8.59
CA PHE A 134 11.20 11.82 7.44
C PHE A 134 11.31 10.97 6.16
N SER A 135 11.82 9.74 6.27
CA SER A 135 11.90 8.83 5.14
C SER A 135 10.53 8.42 4.59
N ARG A 136 9.54 8.18 5.46
CA ARG A 136 8.15 7.88 5.07
C ARG A 136 7.51 9.07 4.37
N PHE A 137 7.69 10.27 4.91
CA PHE A 137 7.23 11.50 4.29
C PHE A 137 7.84 11.69 2.89
N ILE A 138 9.17 11.56 2.74
CA ILE A 138 9.83 11.67 1.43
C ILE A 138 9.29 10.62 0.45
N LEU A 139 9.12 9.38 0.91
CA LEU A 139 8.65 8.31 0.04
C LEU A 139 7.23 8.59 -0.48
N LEU A 140 6.31 9.01 0.40
CA LEU A 140 4.94 9.36 0.01
C LEU A 140 4.95 10.57 -0.93
N THR A 141 5.60 11.67 -0.54
CA THR A 141 5.65 12.90 -1.34
C THR A 141 6.26 12.69 -2.72
N GLY A 142 7.26 11.81 -2.84
CA GLY A 142 7.87 11.44 -4.12
C GLY A 142 7.00 10.51 -4.97
N THR A 143 6.23 9.61 -4.36
CA THR A 143 5.39 8.64 -5.08
C THR A 143 4.07 9.24 -5.57
N LEU A 144 3.47 10.17 -4.82
CA LEU A 144 2.18 10.78 -5.18
C LEU A 144 2.17 11.44 -6.57
N PRO A 145 3.16 12.29 -6.96
CA PRO A 145 3.21 12.87 -8.30
C PRO A 145 3.39 11.82 -9.40
N VAL A 146 4.20 10.79 -9.16
CA VAL A 146 4.43 9.71 -10.13
C VAL A 146 3.13 8.97 -10.42
N VAL A 147 2.41 8.55 -9.37
CA VAL A 147 1.11 7.87 -9.52
C VAL A 147 0.09 8.77 -10.22
N TRP A 148 0.06 10.05 -9.86
CA TRP A 148 -0.80 11.02 -10.54
C TRP A 148 -0.54 11.07 -12.05
N LEU A 149 0.72 11.10 -12.50
CA LEU A 149 1.04 11.16 -13.94
C LEU A 149 0.45 9.98 -14.72
N TYR A 150 0.48 8.76 -14.15
CA TYR A 150 -0.05 7.56 -14.79
C TYR A 150 -1.57 7.42 -14.63
N HIS A 151 -2.14 7.81 -13.49
CA HIS A 151 -3.53 7.51 -13.12
C HIS A 151 -4.48 8.72 -13.10
N ARG A 152 -4.02 9.92 -13.48
CA ARG A 152 -4.82 11.17 -13.48
C ARG A 152 -6.17 11.06 -14.19
N LYS A 153 -6.31 10.21 -15.20
CA LYS A 153 -7.57 10.06 -15.95
C LYS A 153 -8.67 9.48 -15.05
N VAL A 154 -8.35 8.41 -14.32
CA VAL A 154 -9.29 7.77 -13.38
C VAL A 154 -9.54 8.68 -12.18
N LEU A 155 -8.47 9.24 -11.59
CA LEU A 155 -8.59 10.11 -10.43
C LEU A 155 -9.47 11.35 -10.71
N LYS A 156 -9.24 12.03 -11.84
CA LYS A 156 -10.07 13.18 -12.23
C LYS A 156 -11.52 12.79 -12.50
N ALA A 157 -11.74 11.66 -13.17
CA ALA A 157 -13.09 11.20 -13.48
C ALA A 157 -13.86 10.76 -12.21
N GLY A 158 -13.15 10.28 -11.18
CA GLY A 158 -13.68 10.05 -9.84
C GLY A 158 -13.78 11.30 -8.95
N GLY A 159 -13.68 12.51 -9.53
CA GLY A 159 -13.82 13.78 -8.80
C GLY A 159 -12.57 14.27 -8.05
N LYS A 160 -11.45 13.57 -8.17
CA LYS A 160 -10.20 13.93 -7.48
C LYS A 160 -9.30 14.75 -8.39
N HIS A 161 -9.27 16.07 -8.19
CA HIS A 161 -8.23 16.93 -8.74
C HIS A 161 -6.91 16.73 -7.97
N PHE A 162 -5.78 17.21 -8.51
CA PHE A 162 -4.45 16.95 -7.96
C PHE A 162 -4.36 17.32 -6.47
N PHE A 163 -4.88 18.48 -6.07
CA PHE A 163 -4.87 18.91 -4.68
C PHE A 163 -5.78 18.07 -3.77
N VAL A 164 -6.92 17.59 -4.28
CA VAL A 164 -7.83 16.72 -3.52
C VAL A 164 -7.16 15.37 -3.29
N TYR A 165 -6.59 14.78 -4.34
CA TYR A 165 -5.81 13.55 -4.28
C TYR A 165 -4.65 13.65 -3.27
N LEU A 166 -3.87 14.73 -3.33
CA LEU A 166 -2.78 14.96 -2.37
C LEU A 166 -3.34 15.08 -0.94
N LYS A 167 -4.37 15.90 -0.74
CA LYS A 167 -4.97 16.14 0.58
C LYS A 167 -5.44 14.84 1.21
N GLU A 168 -6.18 14.01 0.48
CA GLU A 168 -6.70 12.75 0.99
C GLU A 168 -5.57 11.75 1.29
N ALA A 169 -4.58 11.63 0.42
CA ALA A 169 -3.42 10.78 0.68
C ALA A 169 -2.64 11.24 1.92
N TYR A 170 -2.51 12.56 2.12
CA TYR A 170 -1.90 13.10 3.34
C TYR A 170 -2.76 12.88 4.59
N GLN A 171 -4.08 12.92 4.48
CA GLN A 171 -4.98 12.62 5.60
C GLN A 171 -4.80 11.17 6.07
N GLU A 172 -4.78 10.22 5.13
CA GLU A 172 -4.50 8.81 5.43
C GLU A 172 -3.09 8.62 5.99
N TYR A 173 -2.09 9.33 5.46
CA TYR A 173 -0.74 9.33 6.01
C TYR A 173 -0.67 9.83 7.45
N VAL A 174 -1.32 10.96 7.75
CA VAL A 174 -1.36 11.51 9.12
C VAL A 174 -2.07 10.54 10.07
N ARG A 175 -3.15 9.89 9.62
CA ARG A 175 -3.83 8.84 10.37
C ARG A 175 -2.88 7.69 10.68
N ALA A 176 -2.17 7.17 9.68
CA ALA A 176 -1.18 6.11 9.84
C ALA A 176 -0.05 6.52 10.79
N GLU A 177 0.52 7.73 10.65
CA GLU A 177 1.54 8.23 11.57
C GLU A 177 1.02 8.37 13.01
N THR A 178 -0.25 8.71 13.21
CA THR A 178 -0.85 8.77 14.55
C THR A 178 -0.88 7.37 15.18
N LEU A 179 -1.30 6.36 14.41
CA LEU A 179 -1.28 4.96 14.86
C LEU A 179 0.15 4.46 15.15
N ILE A 180 1.13 4.85 14.33
CA ILE A 180 2.55 4.49 14.55
C ILE A 180 3.10 5.09 15.84
N ASN A 181 2.62 6.26 16.27
CA ASN A 181 3.13 6.98 17.44
C ASN A 181 2.29 6.77 18.71
N THR A 182 1.23 5.96 18.65
CA THR A 182 0.37 5.61 19.81
C THR A 182 1.00 4.49 20.63
#